data_AF-L8FVJ8-F1
#
_entry.id   AF-L8FVJ8-F1
#
_cell.length_a   1.000
_cell.length_b   1.000
_cell.length_c   1.000
_cell.angle_alpha   90.00
_cell.angle_beta   90.00
_cell.angle_gamma   90.00
#
_symmetry.space_group_name_H-M   'P 1'
#
loop_
_entity.id
_entity.type
_entity.pdbx_description
1 polymer ?
#
loop_
_entity_poly.entity_id
_entity_poly.type
_entity_poly.pdbx_seq_one_letter_code
_entity_poly.pdbx_strand_id
1 'polypeptide(L)'
;MARDKPLTRPIGLISGESPTREKHNVPAIHHLPTNTHIIDSTPIAKFLEATYPTPPLPLTSSLDGTIELQARSVVGPTFRASVVPREINILSLRSQEYFRRTREAALGRKLEDCLMRRRRAGRLSVRE
;
A
#
# COMPACT_ATOMS: atom_id res chain seq x y z
N MET A 1 -25.55 -13.97 11.99
CA MET A 1 -24.21 -13.77 11.39
C MET A 1 -24.40 -13.38 9.93
N ALA A 2 -24.50 -12.09 9.65
CA ALA A 2 -24.67 -11.58 8.29
C ALA A 2 -23.30 -11.65 7.58
N ARG A 3 -23.24 -12.40 6.47
CA ARG A 3 -22.06 -12.44 5.62
C ARG A 3 -21.95 -11.09 4.91
N ASP A 4 -20.91 -10.32 5.20
CA ASP A 4 -20.53 -9.13 4.44
C ASP A 4 -20.38 -9.53 2.97
N LYS A 5 -21.35 -9.11 2.15
CA LYS A 5 -21.35 -9.29 0.71
C LYS A 5 -20.16 -8.49 0.15
N PRO A 6 -19.27 -9.07 -0.68
CA PRO A 6 -18.18 -8.29 -1.27
C PRO A 6 -18.76 -7.19 -2.16
N LEU A 7 -18.40 -5.94 -1.86
CA LEU A 7 -18.80 -4.70 -2.55
C LEU A 7 -18.39 -4.64 -4.03
N THR A 8 -17.68 -5.64 -4.54
CA THR A 8 -17.05 -5.61 -5.86
C THR A 8 -17.90 -6.26 -6.96
N ARG A 9 -18.95 -7.00 -6.61
CA ARG A 9 -19.83 -7.64 -7.61
C ARG A 9 -20.72 -6.71 -8.46
N PRO A 10 -21.04 -5.45 -8.09
CA PRO A 10 -21.73 -4.54 -9.01
C PRO A 10 -20.79 -3.68 -9.86
N ILE A 11 -19.46 -3.70 -9.64
CA ILE A 11 -18.54 -2.70 -10.22
C ILE A 11 -17.82 -3.23 -11.48
N GLY A 12 -17.99 -4.49 -11.88
CA GLY A 12 -17.44 -4.94 -13.19
C GLY A 12 -15.94 -4.65 -13.37
N LEU A 13 -15.17 -4.68 -12.28
CA LEU A 13 -13.73 -4.49 -12.28
C LEU A 13 -13.12 -5.62 -13.09
N ILE A 14 -12.60 -5.32 -14.29
CA ILE A 14 -11.86 -6.30 -15.09
C ILE A 14 -10.52 -6.48 -14.36
N SER A 15 -10.42 -7.58 -13.63
CA SER A 15 -9.18 -7.97 -12.97
C SER A 15 -8.15 -8.26 -14.07
N GLY A 16 -7.02 -7.55 -14.05
CA GLY A 16 -5.84 -7.97 -14.82
C GLY A 16 -5.53 -9.42 -14.44
N GLU A 17 -5.35 -10.27 -15.44
CA GLU A 17 -5.19 -11.71 -15.28
C GLU A 17 -3.91 -11.97 -14.45
N SER A 18 -4.09 -12.33 -13.18
CA SER A 18 -3.01 -12.82 -12.32
C SER A 18 -3.53 -14.02 -11.54
N PRO A 19 -2.86 -15.20 -11.61
CA PRO A 19 -3.42 -16.49 -11.21
C PRO A 19 -3.46 -16.72 -9.69
N THR A 20 -3.43 -15.67 -8.86
CA THR A 20 -3.40 -15.80 -7.40
C THR A 20 -4.39 -14.86 -6.75
N ARG A 21 -5.54 -15.41 -6.30
CA ARG A 21 -6.54 -14.81 -5.40
C ARG A 21 -6.61 -13.28 -5.49
N GLU A 22 -7.44 -12.78 -6.41
CA GLU A 22 -7.74 -11.35 -6.66
C GLU A 22 -7.42 -10.45 -5.45
N LYS A 23 -6.19 -9.90 -5.44
CA LYS A 23 -5.76 -8.98 -4.40
C LYS A 23 -6.42 -7.65 -4.70
N HIS A 24 -7.60 -7.47 -4.12
CA HIS A 24 -8.32 -6.21 -4.15
C HIS A 24 -7.54 -5.19 -3.33
N ASN A 25 -6.78 -4.35 -4.03
CA ASN A 25 -6.01 -3.25 -3.48
C ASN A 25 -6.61 -1.92 -3.94
N VAL A 26 -6.21 -0.87 -3.23
CA VAL A 26 -6.47 0.51 -3.61
C VAL A 26 -5.13 1.16 -3.96
N PRO A 27 -5.10 2.17 -4.85
CA PRO A 27 -6.25 2.83 -5.49
C PRO A 27 -6.91 2.01 -6.60
N ALA A 28 -8.19 2.30 -6.83
CA ALA A 28 -8.99 1.85 -7.97
C ALA A 28 -9.88 3.01 -8.42
N ILE A 29 -10.10 3.15 -9.74
CA ILE A 29 -10.97 4.18 -10.31
C ILE A 29 -12.01 3.58 -11.23
N HIS A 30 -13.14 4.29 -11.33
CA HIS A 30 -14.14 4.13 -12.39
C HIS A 30 -14.15 5.41 -13.22
N HIS A 31 -13.67 5.32 -14.44
CA HIS A 31 -13.73 6.42 -15.39
C HIS A 31 -15.10 6.44 -16.06
N LEU A 32 -15.94 7.40 -15.66
CA LEU A 32 -17.33 7.50 -16.10
C LEU A 32 -17.50 7.66 -17.63
N PRO A 33 -16.76 8.55 -18.32
CA PRO A 33 -16.95 8.78 -19.75
C PRO A 33 -16.75 7.53 -20.62
N THR A 34 -15.81 6.64 -20.24
CA THR A 34 -15.53 5.40 -20.98
C THR A 34 -16.04 4.15 -20.27
N ASN A 35 -16.78 4.34 -19.16
CA ASN A 35 -17.24 3.28 -18.27
C ASN A 35 -16.14 2.23 -17.92
N THR A 36 -14.91 2.69 -17.74
CA THR A 36 -13.74 1.80 -17.57
C THR A 36 -13.35 1.70 -16.10
N HIS A 37 -13.05 0.49 -15.65
CA HIS A 37 -12.62 0.21 -14.28
C HIS A 37 -11.15 -0.18 -14.27
N ILE A 38 -10.35 0.50 -13.44
CA ILE A 38 -8.90 0.34 -13.41
C ILE A 38 -8.45 0.19 -11.96
N ILE A 39 -7.63 -0.82 -11.71
CA ILE A 39 -7.00 -1.11 -10.42
C ILE A 39 -5.49 -0.91 -10.56
N ASP A 40 -4.81 -0.66 -9.44
CA ASP A 40 -3.38 -0.38 -9.31
C ASP A 40 -2.95 1.02 -9.77
N SER A 41 -2.01 1.61 -9.02
CA SER A 41 -1.56 2.98 -9.25
C SER A 41 -0.90 3.18 -10.63
N THR A 42 -0.14 2.20 -11.11
CA THR A 42 0.62 2.34 -12.36
C THR A 42 -0.27 2.32 -13.61
N PRO A 43 -1.21 1.37 -13.78
CA PRO A 43 -2.20 1.45 -14.85
C PRO A 43 -3.07 2.71 -14.79
N ILE A 44 -3.47 3.12 -13.58
CA ILE A 44 -4.26 4.35 -13.38
C ILE A 44 -3.49 5.57 -13.87
N ALA A 45 -2.22 5.74 -13.47
CA ALA A 45 -1.40 6.88 -13.88
C ALA A 45 -1.24 6.95 -15.41
N LYS A 46 -0.95 5.82 -16.05
CA LYS A 46 -0.82 5.74 -17.52
C LYS A 46 -2.13 6.07 -18.23
N PHE A 47 -3.26 5.59 -17.71
CA PHE A 47 -4.58 5.88 -18.25
C PHE A 47 -4.90 7.37 -18.15
N LEU A 48 -4.64 7.99 -16.99
CA LEU A 48 -4.89 9.42 -16.79
C LEU A 48 -4.03 10.29 -17.70
N GLU A 49 -2.75 9.96 -17.87
CA GLU A 49 -1.85 10.69 -18.80
C GLU A 49 -2.32 10.58 -20.24
N ALA A 50 -2.76 9.39 -20.68
CA ALA A 50 -3.29 9.20 -22.03
C ALA A 50 -4.64 9.89 -22.26
N THR A 51 -5.49 9.96 -21.22
CA THR A 51 -6.86 10.51 -21.31
C THR A 51 -6.86 12.03 -21.16
N TYR A 52 -5.95 12.58 -20.36
CA TYR A 52 -5.87 13.99 -20.01
C TYR A 52 -4.43 14.51 -20.13
N PRO A 53 -3.88 14.63 -21.35
CA PRO A 53 -2.45 14.88 -21.59
C PRO A 53 -2.01 16.34 -21.32
N THR A 54 -2.85 17.17 -20.70
CA THR A 54 -2.59 18.60 -20.51
C THR A 54 -2.91 19.04 -19.08
N PRO A 55 -1.90 19.51 -18.30
CA PRO A 55 -0.48 19.58 -18.64
C PRO A 55 0.16 18.18 -18.72
N PRO A 56 1.17 17.96 -19.59
CA PRO A 56 1.78 16.64 -19.78
C PRO A 56 2.59 16.21 -18.54
N LEU A 57 2.47 14.94 -18.14
CA LEU A 57 3.30 14.31 -17.12
C LEU A 57 4.15 13.20 -17.77
N PRO A 58 5.49 13.36 -17.84
CA PRO A 58 6.34 12.34 -18.44
C PRO A 58 6.40 11.08 -17.56
N LEU A 59 5.71 10.02 -17.99
CA LEU A 59 5.66 8.70 -17.32
C LEU A 59 6.42 7.60 -18.08
N THR A 60 7.36 7.97 -18.95
CA THR A 60 7.96 7.09 -19.96
C THR A 60 9.48 7.02 -19.89
N SER A 61 10.10 7.40 -18.77
CA SER A 61 11.55 7.27 -18.63
C SER A 61 11.93 5.79 -18.50
N SER A 62 13.03 5.41 -19.17
CA SER A 62 13.59 4.06 -19.06
C SER A 62 14.03 3.71 -17.62
N LEU A 63 14.20 4.71 -16.76
CA LEU A 63 14.60 4.55 -15.37
C LEU A 63 13.43 4.42 -14.38
N ASP A 64 12.19 4.68 -14.78
CA ASP A 64 11.05 4.78 -13.85
C ASP A 64 10.87 3.49 -13.03
N GLY A 65 10.90 2.33 -13.70
CA GLY A 65 10.80 1.04 -13.02
C GLY A 65 12.00 0.74 -12.11
N THR A 66 13.21 1.17 -12.50
CA THR A 66 14.41 1.01 -11.67
C THR A 66 14.32 1.88 -10.42
N ILE A 67 13.93 3.14 -10.57
CA ILE A 67 13.74 4.07 -9.45
C ILE A 67 12.68 3.53 -8.50
N GLU A 68 11.53 3.10 -9.02
CA GLU A 68 10.44 2.54 -8.21
C GLU A 68 10.89 1.31 -7.40
N LEU A 69 11.62 0.39 -8.04
CA LEU A 69 12.13 -0.83 -7.38
C LEU A 69 13.17 -0.50 -6.30
N GLN A 70 14.13 0.37 -6.60
CA GLN A 70 15.17 0.79 -5.65
C GLN A 70 14.60 1.61 -4.50
N ALA A 71 13.66 2.51 -4.77
CA ALA A 71 12.96 3.25 -3.74
C ALA A 71 12.22 2.30 -2.79
N ARG A 72 11.52 1.28 -3.31
CA ARG A 72 10.83 0.29 -2.47
C ARG A 72 11.78 -0.54 -1.62
N SER A 73 12.94 -0.93 -2.14
CA SER A 73 13.91 -1.72 -1.38
C SER A 73 14.51 -0.94 -0.21
N VAL A 74 14.74 0.36 -0.39
CA VAL A 74 15.34 1.24 0.64
C VAL A 74 14.29 1.76 1.63
N VAL A 75 13.16 2.28 1.13
CA VAL A 75 12.15 2.96 1.94
C VAL A 75 11.23 1.96 2.64
N GLY A 76 10.95 0.81 2.01
CA GLY A 76 10.01 -0.19 2.50
C GLY A 76 10.32 -0.70 3.92
N PRO A 77 11.56 -1.15 4.22
CA PRO A 77 11.92 -1.58 5.57
C PRO A 77 11.76 -0.48 6.61
N THR A 78 12.15 0.75 6.27
CA THR A 78 12.02 1.92 7.14
C THR A 78 10.56 2.19 7.47
N PHE A 79 9.68 2.21 6.47
CA PHE A 79 8.24 2.41 6.66
C PHE A 79 7.60 1.29 7.49
N ARG A 80 7.99 0.03 7.28
CA ARG A 80 7.50 -1.10 8.09
C ARG A 80 7.88 -0.98 9.57
N ALA A 81 9.06 -0.42 9.85
CA ALA A 81 9.55 -0.27 11.22
C ALA A 81 9.01 1.00 11.91
N SER A 82 8.78 2.09 11.17
CA SER A 82 8.45 3.39 11.75
C SER A 82 7.03 3.88 11.44
N VAL A 83 6.50 3.67 10.24
CA VAL A 83 5.21 4.24 9.82
C VAL A 83 4.08 3.25 10.09
N VAL A 84 4.18 2.03 9.57
CA VAL A 84 3.13 1.00 9.64
C VAL A 84 2.60 0.75 11.06
N PRO A 85 3.43 0.67 12.12
CA PRO A 85 2.92 0.49 13.47
C PRO A 85 2.08 1.64 14.02
N ARG A 86 2.24 2.84 13.43
CA ARG A 86 1.54 4.06 13.86
C ARG A 86 0.23 4.26 13.09
N GLU A 87 0.13 3.74 11.88
CA GLU A 87 -1.06 3.89 11.01
C GLU A 87 -2.34 3.37 11.66
N ILE A 88 -2.26 2.34 12.49
CA ILE A 88 -3.45 1.81 13.18
C ILE A 88 -4.20 2.88 13.99
N ASN A 89 -3.50 3.90 14.50
CA ASN A 89 -4.11 4.93 15.33
C ASN A 89 -4.93 5.98 14.57
N ILE A 90 -4.85 5.98 13.23
CA ILE A 90 -5.62 6.90 12.37
C ILE A 90 -6.74 6.19 11.59
N LEU A 91 -6.87 4.88 11.74
CA LEU A 91 -7.89 4.08 11.06
C LEU A 91 -9.19 4.01 11.88
N SER A 92 -10.33 3.78 11.21
CA SER A 92 -11.58 3.45 11.89
C SER A 92 -11.50 2.10 12.61
N LEU A 93 -12.32 1.88 13.63
CA LEU A 93 -12.28 0.66 14.46
C LEU A 93 -12.32 -0.65 13.62
N ARG A 94 -13.20 -0.70 12.61
CA ARG A 94 -13.29 -1.85 11.70
C ARG A 94 -12.00 -2.05 10.89
N SER A 95 -11.41 -0.96 10.39
CA SER A 95 -10.16 -1.01 9.63
C SER A 95 -8.98 -1.37 10.51
N GLN A 96 -8.97 -0.96 11.78
CA GLN A 96 -7.92 -1.30 12.74
C GLN A 96 -7.81 -2.82 12.97
N GLU A 97 -8.95 -3.51 13.13
CA GLU A 97 -8.96 -4.96 13.33
C GLU A 97 -8.35 -5.70 12.13
N TYR A 98 -8.79 -5.38 10.92
CA TYR A 98 -8.25 -5.95 9.69
C TYR A 98 -6.76 -5.61 9.52
N PHE A 99 -6.41 -4.35 9.72
CA PHE A 99 -5.04 -3.86 9.56
C PHE A 99 -4.09 -4.57 10.53
N ARG A 100 -4.42 -4.63 11.83
CA ARG A 100 -3.61 -5.33 12.82
C ARG A 100 -3.42 -6.80 12.44
N ARG A 101 -4.51 -7.52 12.18
CA ARG A 101 -4.46 -8.94 11.83
C ARG A 101 -3.55 -9.21 10.63
N THR A 102 -3.69 -8.42 9.57
CA THR A 102 -2.93 -8.64 8.32
C THR A 102 -1.49 -8.15 8.40
N ARG A 103 -1.22 -7.02 9.08
CA ARG A 103 0.14 -6.48 9.20
C ARG A 103 0.99 -7.23 10.21
N GLU A 104 0.44 -7.63 11.36
CA GLU A 104 1.19 -8.45 12.33
C GLU A 104 1.56 -9.81 11.73
N ALA A 105 0.64 -10.45 10.98
CA ALA A 105 0.93 -11.70 10.27
C ALA A 105 2.03 -11.51 9.21
N ALA A 106 2.02 -10.40 8.47
CA ALA A 106 3.04 -10.11 7.45
C ALA A 106 4.40 -9.73 8.06
N LEU A 107 4.42 -9.12 9.26
CA LEU A 107 5.63 -8.73 9.98
C LEU A 107 6.19 -9.84 10.87
N GLY A 108 5.37 -10.86 11.19
CA GLY A 108 5.71 -11.93 12.12
C GLY A 108 5.81 -11.48 13.59
N ARG A 109 5.29 -10.30 13.94
CA ARG A 109 5.37 -9.72 15.29
C ARG A 109 4.31 -8.64 15.54
N LYS A 110 4.15 -8.23 16.80
CA LYS A 110 3.24 -7.15 17.19
C LYS A 110 3.70 -5.80 16.64
N LEU A 111 2.74 -4.93 16.30
CA LEU A 111 3.04 -3.60 15.79
C LEU A 111 3.87 -2.80 16.81
N GLU A 112 3.53 -2.91 18.09
CA GLU A 112 4.20 -2.21 19.20
C GLU A 112 5.68 -2.59 19.31
N ASP A 113 6.03 -3.85 19.04
CA ASP A 113 7.41 -4.34 19.11
C ASP A 113 8.31 -3.72 18.03
N CYS A 114 7.73 -3.27 16.91
CA CYS A 114 8.47 -2.58 15.86
C CYS A 114 8.96 -1.19 16.32
N LEU A 115 8.24 -0.56 17.26
CA LEU A 115 8.55 0.77 17.76
C LEU A 115 9.63 0.77 18.85
N MET A 116 9.96 -0.39 19.43
CA MET A 116 10.80 -0.49 20.63
C MET A 116 12.31 -0.23 20.39
N ARG A 117 12.74 0.12 19.18
CA ARG A 117 14.16 0.26 18.80
C ARG A 117 14.76 1.66 19.04
N ARG A 118 14.40 2.32 20.15
CA ARG A 118 14.97 3.64 20.52
C ARG A 118 15.59 3.74 21.93
N ARG A 119 15.86 2.60 22.61
CA ARG A 119 16.39 2.61 24.00
C ARG A 119 17.50 1.61 24.34
N ARG A 120 18.41 1.26 23.40
CA ARG A 120 19.64 0.48 23.73
C ARG A 120 20.89 0.94 22.96
N ALA A 121 21.10 2.25 22.84
CA ALA A 121 22.40 2.80 22.44
C ALA A 121 22.67 4.02 23.33
N GLY A 122 23.22 3.78 24.51
CA GLY A 122 23.43 4.83 25.52
C GLY A 122 23.50 4.31 26.95
N ARG A 123 24.18 3.19 27.19
CA ARG A 123 24.72 2.86 28.51
C ARG A 123 26.07 2.18 28.32
N LEU A 124 27.01 2.92 27.72
CA LEU A 124 28.41 2.67 28.01
C LEU A 124 28.63 3.19 29.44
N SER A 125 28.70 2.22 30.36
CA SER A 125 29.19 2.42 31.71
C SER A 125 30.55 3.11 31.62
N VAL A 126 30.62 4.36 32.05
CA VAL A 126 31.85 4.88 32.63
C VAL A 126 32.13 3.96 33.81
N ARG A 127 33.23 3.22 33.76
CA ARG A 127 33.80 2.59 34.94
C ARG A 127 34.89 3.54 35.40
N GLU A 128 34.75 3.97 36.65
CA GLU A 128 35.79 4.63 37.44
C GLU A 128 37.00 3.70 37.65
#